data_AF-A0A2G6NTZ7-F1
#
_entry.id   AF-A0A2G6NTZ7-F1
#
_cell.length_a   1.000
_cell.length_b   1.000
_cell.length_c   1.000
_cell.angle_alpha   90.00
_cell.angle_beta   90.00
_cell.angle_gamma   90.00
#
_symmetry.space_group_name_H-M   'P 1'
#
loop_
_entity.id
_entity.type
_entity.pdbx_description
1 polymer ?
#
loop_
_entity_poly.entity_id
_entity_poly.type
_entity_poly.pdbx_seq_one_letter_code
_entity_poly.pdbx_strand_id
1 'polypeptide(L)'
;MPSPIASRMIRTTPICSTTKAWTTLGMCWPAGRIFRPTGISVSVPAAVWVASCWSQDIALNLDKTSVMRDIPKVQALVDRIVALDGAFFEGLPYVLQGSLHAFKPPMMGGDPEASAASFERAFAIGGNSFWLSRFFYARYYTYRMMDAELCAETLQGILDAQPVPDDPYLLLNTIAREKSLQLMVEIDDLF
;
A
#
# COMPACT_ATOMS: atom_id res chain seq x y z
N MET A 1 22.49 -45.98 -56.51
CA MET A 1 23.09 -46.85 -55.47
C MET A 1 23.91 -45.94 -54.55
N PRO A 2 23.74 -46.04 -53.21
CA PRO A 2 23.79 -44.95 -52.21
C PRO A 2 25.21 -44.84 -51.55
N SER A 3 25.61 -43.89 -50.70
CA SER A 3 24.98 -43.16 -49.57
C SER A 3 25.91 -41.98 -49.10
N PRO A 4 25.52 -41.16 -48.09
CA PRO A 4 25.87 -39.73 -47.93
C PRO A 4 26.80 -39.36 -46.74
N ILE A 5 27.30 -38.12 -46.70
CA ILE A 5 27.71 -37.42 -45.46
C ILE A 5 27.11 -36.01 -45.44
N ALA A 6 26.32 -35.75 -44.40
CA ALA A 6 25.53 -34.55 -44.17
C ALA A 6 26.33 -33.48 -43.40
N SER A 7 26.22 -32.22 -43.84
CA SER A 7 26.64 -31.05 -43.06
C SER A 7 25.43 -30.20 -42.67
N ARG A 8 25.09 -30.33 -41.37
CA ARG A 8 24.40 -29.40 -40.46
C ARG A 8 23.73 -28.16 -41.07
N MET A 9 22.40 -28.26 -41.26
CA MET A 9 21.49 -27.13 -41.05
C MET A 9 21.28 -26.94 -39.54
N ILE A 10 21.42 -25.69 -39.11
CA ILE A 10 21.01 -25.20 -37.80
C ILE A 10 19.48 -25.36 -37.71
N ARG A 11 19.01 -26.39 -36.99
CA ARG A 11 17.62 -26.52 -36.61
C ARG A 11 17.39 -25.70 -35.35
N THR A 12 16.56 -24.68 -35.46
CA THR A 12 15.84 -24.07 -34.34
C THR A 12 15.04 -25.16 -33.62
N THR A 13 15.49 -25.58 -32.45
CA THR A 13 14.73 -26.47 -31.57
C THR A 13 13.83 -25.65 -30.65
N PRO A 14 12.56 -26.03 -30.48
CA PRO A 14 11.67 -25.39 -29.53
C PRO A 14 12.09 -25.75 -28.10
N ILE A 15 11.88 -24.77 -27.24
CA ILE A 15 12.02 -24.81 -25.78
C ILE A 15 11.07 -25.88 -25.20
N CYS A 16 11.53 -26.55 -24.14
CA CYS A 16 10.78 -27.41 -23.21
C CYS A 16 10.78 -28.92 -23.52
N SER A 17 11.80 -29.64 -23.04
CA SER A 17 11.74 -31.10 -22.91
C SER A 17 12.64 -31.64 -21.79
N THR A 18 12.27 -31.46 -20.52
CA THR A 18 12.81 -32.30 -19.43
C THR A 18 11.76 -32.55 -18.35
N THR A 19 10.70 -33.28 -18.70
CA THR A 19 9.74 -33.89 -17.76
C THR A 19 10.03 -35.38 -17.54
N LYS A 20 11.28 -35.83 -17.66
CA LYS A 20 11.66 -37.26 -17.55
C LYS A 20 12.59 -37.62 -16.38
N ALA A 21 12.86 -36.69 -15.45
CA ALA A 21 13.74 -36.97 -14.30
C ALA A 21 13.00 -37.26 -12.98
N TRP A 22 11.69 -37.09 -12.91
CA TRP A 22 10.95 -37.05 -11.62
C TRP A 22 9.99 -38.23 -11.39
N THR A 23 10.04 -39.27 -12.21
CA THR A 23 9.08 -40.39 -12.13
C THR A 23 9.51 -41.53 -11.21
N THR A 24 10.77 -41.56 -10.74
CA THR A 24 11.30 -42.69 -9.95
C THR A 24 11.26 -42.52 -8.43
N LEU A 25 10.79 -41.39 -7.89
CA LEU A 25 10.79 -41.14 -6.44
C LEU A 25 9.42 -40.95 -5.76
N GLY A 26 8.32 -41.30 -6.43
CA GLY A 26 7.02 -41.41 -5.75
C GLY A 26 6.48 -40.14 -5.09
N MET A 27 6.93 -38.94 -5.50
CA MET A 27 6.37 -37.67 -5.05
C MET A 27 5.47 -37.09 -6.14
N CYS A 28 4.24 -37.61 -6.22
CA CYS A 28 3.16 -36.96 -6.95
C CYS A 28 2.54 -35.91 -6.03
N TRP A 29 3.07 -34.68 -6.07
CA TRP A 29 2.45 -33.54 -5.39
C TRP A 29 1.18 -33.16 -6.15
N PRO A 30 0.01 -32.99 -5.50
CA PRO A 30 -1.23 -32.70 -6.21
C PRO A 30 -1.13 -31.35 -6.91
N ALA A 31 -1.47 -31.36 -8.20
CA ALA A 31 -1.47 -30.21 -9.09
C ALA A 31 -2.32 -29.06 -8.51
N GLY A 32 -1.77 -27.84 -8.53
CA GLY A 32 -2.56 -26.65 -8.22
C GLY A 32 -1.83 -25.44 -7.64
N ARG A 33 -0.52 -25.52 -7.36
CA ARG A 33 0.26 -24.33 -6.94
C ARG A 33 1.42 -24.12 -7.89
N ILE A 34 1.38 -23.02 -8.64
CA ILE A 34 2.51 -22.55 -9.45
C ILE A 34 3.65 -22.28 -8.47
N PHE A 35 4.67 -23.14 -8.47
CA PHE A 35 5.93 -22.86 -7.82
C PHE A 35 6.59 -21.71 -8.58
N ARG A 36 6.40 -20.47 -8.12
CA ARG A 36 7.19 -19.34 -8.63
C ARG A 36 8.61 -19.51 -8.08
N PRO A 37 9.64 -19.52 -8.94
CA PRO A 37 11.01 -19.54 -8.46
C PRO A 37 11.25 -18.27 -7.64
N THR A 38 11.67 -18.43 -6.39
CA THR A 38 12.00 -17.33 -5.48
C THR A 38 13.30 -16.65 -5.93
N GLY A 39 13.20 -15.81 -6.96
CA GLY A 39 13.93 -14.54 -6.93
C GLY A 39 13.23 -13.66 -5.89
N ILE A 40 13.98 -12.89 -5.09
CA ILE A 40 13.50 -12.08 -3.95
C ILE A 40 12.18 -11.36 -4.30
N SER A 41 11.04 -11.99 -4.00
CA SER A 41 9.73 -11.39 -4.22
C SER A 41 9.37 -10.67 -2.94
N VAL A 42 9.34 -9.34 -2.99
CA VAL A 42 8.88 -8.53 -1.86
C VAL A 42 7.49 -9.00 -1.46
N SER A 43 7.37 -9.47 -0.21
CA SER A 43 6.07 -9.82 0.37
C SER A 43 5.30 -8.52 0.64
N VAL A 44 4.16 -8.34 -0.04
CA VAL A 44 3.32 -7.14 0.11
C VAL A 44 2.92 -6.90 1.58
N PRO A 45 2.42 -7.90 2.34
CA PRO A 45 2.08 -7.68 3.74
C PRO A 45 3.25 -7.16 4.58
N ALA A 46 4.43 -7.78 4.43
CA ALA A 46 5.61 -7.35 5.19
C ALA A 46 6.06 -5.94 4.79
N ALA A 47 6.04 -5.63 3.49
CA ALA A 47 6.41 -4.33 2.98
C ALA A 47 5.47 -3.22 3.46
N VAL A 48 4.15 -3.47 3.49
CA VAL A 48 3.15 -2.52 4.00
C VAL A 48 3.43 -2.19 5.46
N TRP A 49 3.62 -3.20 6.32
CA TRP A 49 3.89 -2.94 7.73
C TRP A 49 5.22 -2.24 7.97
N VAL A 50 6.26 -2.56 7.19
CA VAL A 50 7.54 -1.83 7.22
C VAL A 50 7.32 -0.36 6.83
N ALA A 51 6.62 -0.11 5.73
CA ALA A 51 6.32 1.25 5.27
C ALA A 51 5.51 2.03 6.30
N SER A 52 4.49 1.43 6.92
CA SER A 52 3.66 2.03 7.95
C SER A 52 4.48 2.41 9.19
N CYS A 53 5.29 1.48 9.72
CA CYS A 53 6.12 1.75 10.89
C CYS A 53 7.19 2.81 10.61
N TRP A 54 7.84 2.74 9.44
CA TRP A 54 8.85 3.73 9.05
C TRP A 54 8.24 5.12 8.83
N SER A 55 7.04 5.19 8.24
CA SER A 55 6.30 6.45 8.10
C SER A 55 5.95 7.07 9.46
N GLN A 56 5.55 6.24 10.44
CA GLN A 56 5.28 6.72 11.79
C GLN A 56 6.53 7.17 12.54
N ASP A 57 7.66 6.47 12.37
CA ASP A 57 8.94 6.92 12.94
C ASP A 57 9.32 8.31 12.40
N ILE A 58 9.13 8.55 11.11
CA ILE A 58 9.29 9.88 10.51
C ILE A 58 8.34 10.88 11.14
N ALA A 59 7.04 10.58 11.19
CA ALA A 59 6.01 11.50 11.70
C ALA A 59 6.22 11.88 13.18
N LEU A 60 6.81 11.01 13.99
CA LEU A 60 7.10 11.25 15.41
C LEU A 60 8.44 11.95 15.65
N ASN A 61 9.33 12.02 14.66
CA ASN A 61 10.69 12.55 14.79
C ASN A 61 11.00 13.62 13.72
N LEU A 62 10.04 14.50 13.45
CA LEU A 62 10.17 15.55 12.43
C LEU A 62 11.26 16.58 12.73
N ASP A 63 11.67 16.70 13.99
CA ASP A 63 12.79 17.53 14.45
C ASP A 63 14.17 16.94 14.06
N LYS A 64 14.23 15.65 13.70
CA LYS A 64 15.48 14.94 13.40
C LYS A 64 15.73 14.86 11.90
N THR A 65 16.70 15.65 11.43
CA THR A 65 17.16 15.64 10.03
C THR A 65 17.66 14.28 9.54
N SER A 66 18.17 13.43 10.44
CA SER A 66 18.58 12.07 10.10
C SER A 66 17.41 11.19 9.67
N VAL A 67 16.24 11.35 10.29
CA VAL A 67 15.02 10.57 10.01
C VAL A 67 14.33 11.10 8.75
N MET A 68 14.27 12.44 8.59
CA MET A 68 13.69 13.06 7.38
C MET A 68 14.38 12.64 6.08
N ARG A 69 15.67 12.29 6.13
CA ARG A 69 16.42 11.79 4.95
C ARG A 69 15.83 10.51 4.36
N ASP A 70 15.07 9.75 5.14
CA ASP A 70 14.51 8.49 4.72
C ASP A 70 13.16 8.61 3.99
N ILE A 71 12.55 9.79 3.96
CA ILE A 71 11.28 10.04 3.26
C ILE A 71 11.28 9.51 1.80
N PRO A 72 12.31 9.75 0.96
CA PRO A 72 12.33 9.23 -0.40
C PRO A 72 12.37 7.69 -0.47
N LYS A 73 12.98 7.03 0.54
CA LYS A 73 13.03 5.57 0.61
C LYS A 73 11.66 5.00 0.93
N VAL A 74 10.96 5.61 1.89
CA VAL A 74 9.59 5.23 2.24
C VAL A 74 8.66 5.45 1.06
N GLN A 75 8.76 6.58 0.35
CA GLN A 75 7.98 6.85 -0.86
C GLN A 75 8.21 5.75 -1.91
N ALA A 76 9.46 5.43 -2.23
CA ALA A 76 9.77 4.39 -3.21
C ALA A 76 9.21 3.01 -2.82
N LEU A 77 9.23 2.69 -1.51
CA LEU A 77 8.65 1.47 -0.99
C LEU A 77 7.12 1.48 -1.15
N VAL A 78 6.45 2.57 -0.77
CA VAL A 78 4.99 2.72 -0.91
C VAL A 78 4.57 2.65 -2.38
N ASP A 79 5.25 3.33 -3.29
CA ASP A 79 4.96 3.28 -4.72
C ASP A 79 5.12 1.86 -5.26
N ARG A 80 6.14 1.12 -4.79
CA ARG A 80 6.33 -0.28 -5.16
C ARG A 80 5.19 -1.16 -4.63
N ILE A 81 4.73 -0.93 -3.40
CA ILE A 81 3.61 -1.68 -2.81
C ILE A 81 2.34 -1.42 -3.61
N VAL A 82 2.02 -0.15 -3.91
CA VAL A 82 0.85 0.23 -4.72
C VAL A 82 0.89 -0.44 -6.09
N ALA A 83 2.05 -0.49 -6.74
CA ALA A 83 2.23 -1.16 -8.03
C ALA A 83 2.13 -2.70 -7.95
N LEU A 84 2.30 -3.30 -6.77
CA LEU A 84 2.19 -4.74 -6.56
C LEU A 84 0.78 -5.14 -6.17
N ASP A 85 0.23 -4.51 -5.14
CA ASP A 85 -1.13 -4.71 -4.63
C ASP A 85 -1.52 -3.51 -3.76
N GLY A 86 -2.11 -2.50 -4.40
CA GLY A 86 -2.63 -1.32 -3.72
C GLY A 86 -3.90 -1.56 -2.91
N ALA A 87 -4.60 -2.68 -3.12
CA ALA A 87 -5.86 -2.99 -2.44
C ALA A 87 -5.64 -3.69 -1.09
N PHE A 88 -4.41 -4.10 -0.78
CA PHE A 88 -4.07 -4.75 0.47
C PHE A 88 -4.60 -3.99 1.69
N PHE A 89 -5.26 -4.71 2.60
CA PHE A 89 -5.80 -4.18 3.85
C PHE A 89 -6.67 -2.94 3.65
N GLU A 90 -7.74 -3.09 2.86
CA GLU A 90 -8.73 -2.04 2.56
C GLU A 90 -8.12 -0.77 1.93
N GLY A 91 -7.10 -0.95 1.09
CA GLY A 91 -6.46 0.16 0.40
C GLY A 91 -5.44 0.93 1.26
N LEU A 92 -4.93 0.35 2.35
CA LEU A 92 -3.92 0.97 3.20
C LEU A 92 -2.67 1.49 2.43
N PRO A 93 -2.15 0.82 1.38
CA PRO A 93 -1.08 1.40 0.55
C PRO A 93 -1.42 2.76 -0.05
N TYR A 94 -2.66 2.95 -0.49
CA TYR A 94 -3.13 4.24 -1.01
C TYR A 94 -3.29 5.28 0.10
N VAL A 95 -3.70 4.88 1.31
CA VAL A 95 -3.71 5.78 2.48
C VAL A 95 -2.30 6.28 2.78
N LEU A 96 -1.29 5.39 2.77
CA LEU A 96 0.11 5.77 2.98
C LEU A 96 0.61 6.71 1.89
N GLN A 97 0.31 6.40 0.61
CA GLN A 97 0.71 7.22 -0.53
C GLN A 97 0.08 8.62 -0.45
N GLY A 98 -1.22 8.70 -0.18
CA GLY A 98 -1.95 9.95 -0.02
C GLY A 98 -1.38 10.80 1.12
N SER A 99 -1.12 10.16 2.26
CA SER A 99 -0.52 10.81 3.44
C SER A 99 0.86 11.39 3.12
N LEU A 100 1.73 10.64 2.42
CA LEU A 100 3.06 11.10 2.04
C LEU A 100 3.02 12.28 1.06
N HIS A 101 2.12 12.26 0.07
CA HIS A 101 1.97 13.36 -0.87
C HIS A 101 1.44 14.64 -0.23
N ALA A 102 0.53 14.53 0.74
CA ALA A 102 0.04 15.67 1.51
C ALA A 102 1.09 16.21 2.49
N PHE A 103 1.84 15.31 3.14
CA PHE A 103 2.81 15.67 4.16
C PHE A 103 4.03 16.44 3.59
N LYS A 104 4.49 16.10 2.39
CA LYS A 104 5.64 16.75 1.78
C LYS A 104 5.32 18.19 1.33
N PRO A 105 6.23 19.16 1.52
CA PRO A 105 6.15 20.45 0.84
C PRO A 105 6.27 20.29 -0.69
N PRO A 106 5.71 21.22 -1.50
CA PRO A 106 5.85 21.17 -2.97
C PRO A 106 7.29 21.07 -3.46
N MET A 107 8.21 21.81 -2.81
CA MET A 107 9.63 21.78 -3.14
C MET A 107 10.29 20.40 -2.92
N MET A 108 9.67 19.52 -2.14
CA MET A 108 10.11 18.14 -1.87
C MET A 108 9.25 17.09 -2.58
N GLY A 109 8.42 17.49 -3.56
CA GLY A 109 7.55 16.56 -4.30
C GLY A 109 6.27 16.19 -3.56
N GLY A 110 5.76 17.10 -2.72
CA GLY A 110 4.39 17.09 -2.27
C GLY A 110 3.44 17.52 -3.38
N ASP A 111 2.30 16.84 -3.45
CA ASP A 111 1.33 16.99 -4.53
C ASP A 111 -0.08 16.75 -3.99
N PRO A 112 -0.85 17.82 -3.71
CA PRO A 112 -2.20 17.68 -3.19
C PRO A 112 -3.12 16.92 -4.14
N GLU A 113 -2.99 17.09 -5.47
CA GLU A 113 -3.84 16.37 -6.43
C GLU A 113 -3.54 14.87 -6.41
N ALA A 114 -2.26 14.49 -6.39
CA ALA A 114 -1.88 13.09 -6.22
C ALA A 114 -2.34 12.53 -4.86
N SER A 115 -2.29 13.34 -3.80
CA SER A 115 -2.78 12.96 -2.49
C SER A 115 -4.27 12.64 -2.51
N ALA A 116 -5.09 13.55 -3.06
CA ALA A 116 -6.52 13.37 -3.23
C ALA A 116 -6.83 12.08 -4.00
N ALA A 117 -6.19 11.87 -5.15
CA ALA A 117 -6.39 10.70 -5.99
C ALA A 117 -6.04 9.38 -5.27
N SER A 118 -5.01 9.36 -4.42
CA SER A 118 -4.69 8.19 -3.60
C SER A 118 -5.78 7.95 -2.54
N PHE A 119 -6.25 8.99 -1.83
CA PHE A 119 -7.33 8.81 -0.86
C PHE A 119 -8.65 8.39 -1.49
N GLU A 120 -9.01 8.91 -2.67
CA GLU A 120 -10.19 8.46 -3.42
C GLU A 120 -10.13 6.97 -3.74
N ARG A 121 -8.96 6.46 -4.15
CA ARG A 121 -8.77 5.01 -4.36
C ARG A 121 -8.89 4.23 -3.05
N ALA A 122 -8.35 4.74 -1.95
CA ALA A 122 -8.50 4.10 -0.65
C ALA A 122 -9.98 4.02 -0.23
N PHE A 123 -10.75 5.09 -0.42
CA PHE A 123 -12.19 5.10 -0.13
C PHE A 123 -12.97 4.15 -1.02
N ALA A 124 -12.61 4.04 -2.30
CA ALA A 124 -13.25 3.11 -3.23
C ALA A 124 -13.01 1.64 -2.83
N ILE A 125 -11.86 1.32 -2.24
CA ILE A 125 -11.51 -0.04 -1.80
C ILE A 125 -12.12 -0.33 -0.43
N GLY A 126 -11.83 0.48 0.58
CA GLY A 126 -12.26 0.27 1.96
C GLY A 126 -13.72 0.64 2.25
N GLY A 127 -14.40 1.26 1.27
CA GLY A 127 -15.81 1.62 1.35
C GLY A 127 -16.16 2.45 2.58
N ASN A 128 -17.28 2.10 3.21
CA ASN A 128 -17.76 2.78 4.43
C ASN A 128 -17.35 2.07 5.72
N SER A 129 -16.70 0.91 5.65
CA SER A 129 -16.29 0.13 6.84
C SER A 129 -14.89 0.47 7.33
N PHE A 130 -13.99 1.01 6.50
CA PHE A 130 -12.61 1.29 6.92
C PHE A 130 -12.37 2.78 7.24
N TRP A 131 -12.71 3.22 8.46
CA TRP A 131 -12.70 4.65 8.84
C TRP A 131 -11.30 5.24 8.99
N LEU A 132 -10.28 4.39 9.14
CA LEU A 132 -8.90 4.83 9.26
C LEU A 132 -8.44 5.63 8.02
N SER A 133 -8.93 5.28 6.84
CA SER A 133 -8.68 6.02 5.60
C SER A 133 -9.17 7.47 5.69
N ARG A 134 -10.39 7.69 6.21
CA ARG A 134 -11.01 9.01 6.39
C ARG A 134 -10.31 9.83 7.46
N PHE A 135 -9.91 9.18 8.56
CA PHE A 135 -9.14 9.85 9.60
C PHE A 135 -7.81 10.40 9.05
N PHE A 136 -7.08 9.60 8.28
CA PHE A 136 -5.82 10.06 7.68
C PHE A 136 -6.02 11.12 6.58
N TYR A 137 -7.14 11.07 5.85
CA TYR A 137 -7.52 12.12 4.91
C TYR A 137 -7.73 13.46 5.64
N ALA A 138 -8.53 13.45 6.71
CA ALA A 138 -8.71 14.63 7.57
C ALA A 138 -7.35 15.14 8.10
N ARG A 139 -6.58 14.27 8.73
CA ARG A 139 -5.30 14.64 9.35
C ARG A 139 -4.26 15.22 8.38
N TYR A 140 -4.14 14.67 7.17
CA TYR A 140 -3.05 15.04 6.26
C TYR A 140 -3.51 15.88 5.09
N TYR A 141 -4.51 15.42 4.34
CA TYR A 141 -4.92 16.09 3.11
C TYR A 141 -5.61 17.43 3.40
N THR A 142 -6.60 17.45 4.29
CA THR A 142 -7.36 18.68 4.57
C THR A 142 -6.46 19.76 5.19
N TYR A 143 -5.55 19.36 6.09
CA TYR A 143 -4.50 20.24 6.61
C TYR A 143 -3.62 20.81 5.49
N ARG A 144 -3.18 19.97 4.54
CA ARG A 144 -2.37 20.43 3.41
C ARG A 144 -3.09 21.46 2.52
N MET A 145 -4.42 21.34 2.44
CA MET A 145 -5.29 22.25 1.72
C MET A 145 -5.71 23.48 2.55
N MET A 146 -5.38 23.52 3.85
CA MET A 146 -5.85 24.53 4.81
C MET A 146 -7.38 24.66 4.80
N ASP A 147 -8.08 23.53 4.68
CA ASP A 147 -9.54 23.46 4.63
C ASP A 147 -10.11 22.89 5.95
N ALA A 148 -10.36 23.79 6.91
CA ALA A 148 -10.87 23.44 8.24
C ALA A 148 -12.30 22.90 8.19
N GLU A 149 -13.13 23.40 7.27
CA GLU A 149 -14.52 22.96 7.10
C GLU A 149 -14.55 21.51 6.61
N LEU A 150 -13.78 21.19 5.57
CA LEU A 150 -13.65 19.81 5.08
C LEU A 150 -13.06 18.87 6.14
N CYS A 151 -12.13 19.36 6.96
CA CYS A 151 -11.59 18.60 8.10
C CYS A 151 -12.72 18.24 9.08
N ALA A 152 -13.45 19.25 9.56
CA ALA A 152 -14.54 19.08 10.51
C ALA A 152 -15.64 18.16 9.97
N GLU A 153 -16.06 18.35 8.72
CA GLU A 153 -17.06 17.50 8.06
C GLU A 153 -16.60 16.04 7.99
N THR A 154 -15.34 15.81 7.60
CA THR A 154 -14.79 14.45 7.52
C THR A 154 -14.75 13.77 8.89
N LEU A 155 -14.29 14.47 9.92
CA LEU A 155 -14.22 13.93 11.28
C LEU A 155 -15.61 13.66 11.84
N GLN A 156 -16.55 14.59 11.68
CA GLN A 156 -17.93 14.42 12.12
C GLN A 156 -18.58 13.20 11.44
N GLY A 157 -18.30 12.97 10.15
CA GLY A 157 -18.75 11.76 9.46
C GLY A 157 -18.26 10.45 10.07
N ILE A 158 -17.07 10.43 10.68
CA ILE A 158 -16.55 9.26 11.43
C ILE A 158 -17.26 9.12 12.78
N LEU A 159 -17.56 10.23 13.45
CA LEU A 159 -18.23 10.24 14.76
C LEU A 159 -19.69 9.76 14.64
N ASP A 160 -20.38 10.17 13.57
CA ASP A 160 -21.78 9.83 13.33
C ASP A 160 -21.97 8.41 12.77
N ALA A 161 -20.92 7.85 12.17
CA ALA A 161 -20.95 6.51 11.60
C ALA A 161 -21.27 5.46 12.68
N GLN A 162 -22.29 4.65 12.43
CA GLN A 162 -22.67 3.56 13.32
C GLN A 162 -21.77 2.34 13.08
N PRO A 163 -21.21 1.73 14.14
CA PRO A 163 -20.43 0.52 13.97
C PRO A 163 -21.35 -0.61 13.49
N VAL A 164 -20.87 -1.40 12.54
CA VAL A 164 -21.61 -2.56 12.04
C VAL A 164 -21.32 -3.75 12.99
N PRO A 165 -22.34 -4.53 13.38
CA PRO A 165 -22.10 -5.78 14.12
C PRO A 165 -21.13 -6.69 13.36
N ASP A 166 -20.22 -7.33 14.09
CA ASP A 166 -19.21 -8.25 13.53
C ASP A 166 -18.26 -7.62 12.48
N ASP A 167 -18.09 -6.30 12.50
CA ASP A 167 -17.11 -5.62 11.66
C ASP A 167 -15.67 -6.09 11.99
N PRO A 168 -14.92 -6.68 11.03
CA PRO A 168 -13.55 -7.12 11.25
C PRO A 168 -12.60 -5.96 11.64
N TYR A 169 -12.99 -4.71 11.37
CA TYR A 169 -12.23 -3.51 11.66
C TYR A 169 -12.73 -2.74 12.89
N LEU A 170 -13.63 -3.32 13.69
CA LEU A 170 -14.24 -2.67 14.86
C LEU A 170 -13.21 -2.01 15.79
N LEU A 171 -12.08 -2.69 16.06
CA LEU A 171 -11.00 -2.12 16.87
C LEU A 171 -10.39 -0.86 16.21
N LEU A 172 -10.04 -0.94 14.94
CA LEU A 172 -9.43 0.17 14.20
C LEU A 172 -10.41 1.35 14.05
N ASN A 173 -11.69 1.05 13.83
CA ASN A 173 -12.75 2.05 13.75
C ASN A 173 -13.00 2.75 15.09
N THR A 174 -12.92 2.01 16.20
CA THR A 174 -13.00 2.59 17.54
C THR A 174 -11.82 3.54 17.79
N ILE A 175 -10.60 3.14 17.43
CA ILE A 175 -9.41 4.00 17.52
C ILE A 175 -9.56 5.23 16.62
N ALA A 176 -10.02 5.07 15.38
CA ALA A 176 -10.23 6.18 14.45
C ALA A 176 -11.25 7.18 15.01
N ARG A 177 -12.32 6.72 15.64
CA ARG A 177 -13.31 7.58 16.31
C ARG A 177 -12.70 8.37 17.47
N GLU A 178 -11.95 7.69 18.35
CA GLU A 178 -11.27 8.36 19.47
C GLU A 178 -10.27 9.41 18.98
N LYS A 179 -9.49 9.08 17.95
CA LYS A 179 -8.54 9.99 17.32
C LYS A 179 -9.24 11.17 16.63
N SER A 180 -10.43 10.95 16.07
CA SER A 180 -11.23 12.01 15.45
C SER A 180 -11.75 13.00 16.51
N LEU A 181 -12.18 12.51 17.68
CA LEU A 181 -12.56 13.38 18.81
C LEU A 181 -11.38 14.25 19.26
N GLN A 182 -10.19 13.67 19.37
CA GLN A 182 -8.97 14.41 19.74
C GLN A 182 -8.65 15.49 18.70
N LEU A 183 -8.62 15.12 17.42
CA LEU A 183 -8.28 16.06 16.35
C LEU A 183 -9.32 17.19 16.21
N MET A 184 -10.60 16.91 16.47
CA MET A 184 -11.67 17.92 16.39
C MET A 184 -11.50 19.05 17.42
N VAL A 185 -10.89 18.76 18.58
CA VAL A 185 -10.57 19.79 19.59
C VAL A 185 -9.40 20.68 19.14
N GLU A 186 -8.50 20.13 18.31
CA GLU A 186 -7.28 20.80 17.87
C GLU A 186 -7.46 21.60 16.56
N ILE A 187 -8.63 21.52 15.90
CA ILE A 187 -8.85 22.14 14.57
C ILE A 187 -8.52 23.64 14.58
N ASP A 188 -9.06 24.38 15.56
CA ASP A 188 -8.89 25.84 15.62
C ASP A 188 -7.42 26.27 15.84
N ASP A 189 -6.59 25.40 16.41
CA ASP A 189 -5.17 25.65 16.64
C ASP A 189 -4.30 25.23 15.43
N LEU A 190 -4.81 24.33 14.58
CA LEU A 190 -4.07 23.75 13.46
C LEU A 190 -4.26 24.55 12.15
N PHE A 191 -5.44 25.13 11.91
CA PHE A 191 -5.81 25.80 10.66
C PHE A 191 -5.81 27.33 10.78
#